data_AF-A0A6J5XAM3-F1
#
_entry.id   AF-A0A6J5XAM3-F1
#
_cell.length_a   1.000
_cell.length_b   1.000
_cell.length_c   1.000
_cell.angle_alpha   90.00
_cell.angle_beta   90.00
_cell.angle_gamma   90.00
#
_symmetry.space_group_name_H-M   'P 1'
#
loop_
_entity.id
_entity.type
_entity.pdbx_description
1 polymer ?
#
loop_
_entity_poly.entity_id
_entity_poly.type
_entity_poly.pdbx_seq_one_letter_code
_entity_poly.pdbx_strand_id
1 'polypeptide(L)' 'MEWGSNQAEFDYLFKLLMIGDSGVGVDFKVKYVTLGGKKLKLAIWDTEMWDR' A
#
# COMPACT_ATOMS: atom_id res chain seq x y z
N MET A 1 -7.15 -33.92 4.26
CA MET A 1 -6.56 -32.90 3.38
C MET A 1 -7.08 -31.55 3.86
N GLU A 2 -6.37 -30.93 4.79
CA GLU A 2 -6.69 -29.55 5.17
C GLU A 2 -6.26 -28.65 4.01
N TRP A 3 -7.24 -28.03 3.36
CA TRP A 3 -6.97 -26.96 2.41
C TRP A 3 -6.33 -25.83 3.20
N GLY A 4 -5.02 -25.64 2.96
CA GLY A 4 -4.21 -24.64 3.63
C GLY A 4 -4.95 -23.32 3.66
N SER A 5 -5.19 -22.83 4.87
CA SER A 5 -5.78 -21.54 5.15
C SER A 5 -5.15 -20.52 4.21
N ASN A 6 -5.97 -19.88 3.38
CA ASN A 6 -5.58 -18.62 2.77
C ASN A 6 -5.52 -17.59 3.90
N GLN A 7 -4.46 -17.68 4.71
CA GLN A 7 -4.11 -16.63 5.65
C GLN A 7 -3.56 -15.52 4.78
N ALA A 8 -4.46 -14.62 4.38
CA ALA A 8 -4.04 -13.30 3.98
C ALA A 8 -3.03 -12.81 5.02
N GLU A 9 -1.81 -12.50 4.59
CA GLU A 9 -0.69 -12.15 5.45
C GLU A 9 -0.97 -10.87 6.29
N PHE A 10 -1.99 -10.12 5.89
CA PHE A 10 -2.50 -8.90 6.50
C PHE A 10 -4.02 -9.00 6.74
N ASP A 11 -4.50 -8.39 7.82
CA ASP A 11 -5.93 -8.27 8.15
C ASP A 11 -6.64 -7.23 7.27
N TYR A 12 -5.95 -6.14 6.88
CA TYR A 12 -6.54 -5.05 6.10
C TYR A 12 -5.57 -4.50 5.04
N LEU A 13 -6.12 -4.09 3.88
CA LEU A 13 -5.39 -3.41 2.80
C LEU A 13 -6.02 -2.04 2.52
N PHE A 14 -5.19 -1.00 2.58
CA PHE A 14 -5.56 0.36 2.20
C PHE A 14 -4.77 0.75 0.96
N LYS A 15 -5.47 1.22 -0.08
CA LYS A 15 -4.86 1.74 -1.30
C LYS A 15 -5.02 3.25 -1.32
N LEU A 16 -3.90 3.97 -1.37
CA LEU A 16 -3.86 5.42 -1.44
C LEU A 16 -3.32 5.79 -2.82
N LEU A 17 -4.12 6.56 -3.57
CA LEU A 17 -3.75 7.09 -4.87
C LEU A 17 -3.68 8.61 -4.73
N MET A 18 -2.49 9.17 -4.93
CA MET A 18 -2.30 10.61 -5.00
C MET A 18 -2.52 11.04 -6.45
N ILE A 19 -3.39 12.03 -6.65
CA ILE A 19 -3.72 12.58 -7.98
C ILE A 19 -3.25 14.03 -7.98
N GLY A 20 -2.24 14.35 -8.80
CA GLY A 20 -1.74 15.69 -9.07
C GLY A 20 -1.44 15.86 -10.56
N ASP A 21 -1.49 17.10 -11.06
CA ASP A 21 -1.25 17.39 -12.48
C ASP A 21 0.15 16.93 -12.92
N SER A 22 0.14 16.19 -14.02
CA SER A 22 1.08 15.12 -14.32
C SER A 22 2.41 15.65 -14.88
N GLY A 23 3.48 15.48 -14.09
CA GLY A 23 4.86 15.83 -14.42
C GLY A 23 5.84 14.69 -14.16
N VAL A 24 5.57 13.53 -14.76
CA VAL A 24 6.48 12.38 -14.96
C VAL A 24 7.25 11.87 -13.72
N GLY A 25 6.58 11.03 -12.95
CA GLY A 25 7.19 10.16 -11.93
C GLY A 25 6.09 9.52 -11.08
N VAL A 26 5.85 8.22 -11.21
CA VAL A 26 4.94 7.49 -10.30
C VAL A 26 5.80 6.57 -9.45
N ASP A 27 5.92 6.87 -8.16
CA ASP A 27 6.55 5.96 -7.20
C ASP A 27 5.47 5.06 -6.56
N PHE A 28 5.81 3.79 -6.42
CA PHE A 28 4.97 2.83 -5.74
C PHE A 28 5.64 2.36 -4.45
N LYS A 29 4.96 2.60 -3.33
CA LYS A 29 5.47 2.22 -2.02
C LYS A 29 4.47 1.36 -1.26
N VAL A 30 5.00 0.31 -0.64
CA VAL A 30 4.26 -0.53 0.30
C VAL A 30 4.77 -0.29 1.71
N LYS A 31 3.86 -0.08 2.66
CA LYS A 31 4.17 -0.07 4.09
C LYS A 31 3.30 -1.09 4.83
N TYR A 32 3.91 -1.77 5.79
CA TYR A 32 3.25 -2.69 6.70
C TYR A 32 3.19 -2.05 8.08
N VAL A 33 2.02 -2.04 8.71
CA VAL A 33 1.79 -1.43 10.02
C VAL A 33 1.00 -2.41 10.88
N THR A 34 1.37 -2.53 12.15
CA THR A 34 0.58 -3.29 13.12
C THR A 34 -0.09 -2.33 14.09
N LEU A 35 -1.43 -2.36 14.17
CA LEU A 35 -2.20 -1.51 15.08
C LEU A 35 -3.27 -2.36 15.79
N GLY A 36 -3.31 -2.33 17.12
CA GLY A 36 -4.29 -3.10 17.88
C GLY A 36 -4.25 -4.61 17.63
N GLY A 37 -3.07 -5.17 17.36
CA GLY A 37 -2.88 -6.59 17.02
C GLY A 37 -3.30 -6.97 15.59
N LYS A 38 -3.73 -5.99 14.78
CA LYS A 38 -4.09 -6.17 13.37
C LYS A 38 -2.95 -5.76 12.46
N LYS A 39 -2.70 -6.54 11.41
CA LYS A 39 -1.69 -6.27 10.39
C LYS A 39 -2.34 -5.53 9.22
N LEU A 40 -1.89 -4.32 8.97
CA LEU A 40 -2.36 -3.46 7.90
C LEU A 40 -1.29 -3.36 6.82
N LYS A 41 -1.71 -3.47 5.57
CA LYS A 41 -0.89 -3.16 4.39
C LYS A 41 -1.37 -1.86 3.78
N LEU A 42 -0.47 -0.90 3.58
CA LEU A 42 -0.73 0.35 2.88
C LEU A 42 0.01 0.28 1.54
N ALA A 43 -0.74 0.41 0.46
CA ALA A 43 -0.21 0.50 -0.90
C ALA A 43 -0.42 1.93 -1.39
N ILE A 44 0.67 2.66 -1.59
CA ILE A 44 0.67 4.08 -1.90
C ILE A 44 1.21 4.24 -3.31
N TRP A 45 0.42 4.87 -4.17
CA TRP A 45 0.85 5.41 -5.45
C TRP A 45 1.01 6.91 -5.29
N ASP A 46 2.27 7.35 -5.20
CA ASP A 46 2.62 8.76 -5.16
C ASP A 46 3.07 9.22 -6.54
N THR A 47 2.66 10.41 -6.94
CA THR A 47 3.17 11.06 -8.14
C THR A 47 4.28 11.99 -7.68
N GLU A 48 5.54 11.57 -7.82
CA GLU A 48 6.66 12.44 -7.51
C GLU A 48 6.65 13.63 -8.48
N MET A 49 6.51 14.83 -7.92
CA MET A 49 6.81 16.06 -8.63
C MET A 49 8.31 16.31 -8.42
N TRP A 50 9.06 16.41 -9.50
CA TRP A 50 10.48 16.74 -9.45
C TRP A 50 10.66 18.11 -8.77
N ASP A 51 11.49 18.18 -7.71
CA ASP A 51 11.84 19.44 -7.06
C ASP A 51 12.72 20.27 -8.02
N ARG A 52 12.10 21.23 -8.70
CA ARG A 52 12.69 22.47 -9.25
C ARG A 52 11.67 23.59 -9.26
#